data_AF-A0A2E4YXS4-F1
#
_entry.id   AF-A0A2E4YXS4-F1
#
_cell.length_a   1.000
_cell.length_b   1.000
_cell.length_c   1.000
_cell.angle_alpha   90.00
_cell.angle_beta   90.00
_cell.angle_gamma   90.00
#
_symmetry.space_group_name_H-M   'P 1'
#
loop_
_entity.id
_entity.type
_entity.pdbx_description
1 polymer ?
#
loop_
_entity_poly.entity_id
_entity_poly.type
_entity_poly.pdbx_seq_one_letter_code
_entity_poly.pdbx_strand_id
1 'polypeptide(L)'
;MRGSMGRHISLCVVLILASACVGCTGDGDDGGNIDIVLRMDGTNTTTVVEYAGETIITDEAGELWFDLSGSSSKDASIEKFIFDFGDGTSVVEGTNGNVTHAFGTQGIFTANFTVKDEKSRMKSVQVRVRVDHHTSRTDTGVVGDPGVFGIMVGNESMEVAPAILDIESQVSNVQTAGGIDQIPTPGQAIDVIWTLYDNDGEQREQRQATIGDGESMTIEMNLCPCDYPLGEWKLEISVDPDEEVTVESTANVNYPSIDGRLVSD
;
A
#
# COMPACT_ATOMS: atom_id res chain seq x y z
N MET A 1 -9.86 17.36 -23.67
CA MET A 1 -8.53 17.72 -23.13
C MET A 1 -7.63 16.50 -23.22
N ARG A 2 -6.41 16.65 -23.77
CA ARG A 2 -5.44 15.56 -23.91
C ARG A 2 -4.79 15.30 -22.55
N GLY A 3 -4.97 14.09 -22.01
CA GLY A 3 -4.29 13.62 -20.82
C GLY A 3 -2.77 13.60 -21.04
N SER A 4 -2.06 14.28 -20.15
CA SER A 4 -0.61 14.23 -20.06
C SER A 4 -0.22 12.86 -19.51
N MET A 5 0.25 11.98 -20.40
CA MET A 5 0.88 10.71 -20.07
C MET A 5 2.15 11.02 -19.27
N GLY A 6 2.10 10.81 -17.95
CA GLY A 6 3.24 10.96 -17.05
C GLY A 6 4.39 10.09 -17.55
N ARG A 7 5.53 10.71 -17.84
CA ARG A 7 6.77 9.97 -18.10
C ARG A 7 7.17 9.28 -16.80
N HIS A 8 6.90 7.98 -16.70
CA HIS A 8 7.53 7.13 -15.70
C HIS A 8 9.04 7.21 -15.89
N ILE A 9 9.73 7.90 -14.98
CA ILE A 9 11.19 7.86 -14.88
C ILE A 9 11.50 6.53 -14.21
N SER A 10 11.61 5.48 -15.02
CA SER A 10 12.04 4.15 -14.61
C SER A 10 13.47 4.25 -14.09
N LEU A 11 13.65 4.23 -12.77
CA LEU A 11 14.95 4.11 -12.14
C LEU A 11 15.41 2.65 -12.31
N CYS A 12 16.04 2.34 -13.45
CA CYS A 12 16.61 1.01 -13.68
C CYS A 12 17.73 0.73 -12.68
N VAL A 13 17.42 -0.02 -11.63
CA VAL A 13 18.46 -0.62 -10.78
C VAL A 13 19.03 -1.81 -11.55
N VAL A 14 20.15 -1.59 -12.25
CA VAL A 14 20.90 -2.66 -12.93
C VAL A 14 21.98 -3.15 -11.96
N LEU A 15 21.73 -4.26 -11.29
CA LEU A 15 22.69 -4.92 -10.41
C LEU A 15 23.25 -6.17 -11.09
N ILE A 16 24.55 -6.13 -11.43
CA ILE A 16 25.30 -7.26 -11.96
C ILE A 16 25.96 -7.97 -10.78
N LEU A 17 25.42 -9.12 -10.36
CA LEU A 17 26.05 -9.94 -9.33
C LEU A 17 27.17 -10.78 -9.95
N ALA A 18 28.37 -10.19 -10.05
CA ALA A 18 29.56 -10.94 -10.46
C ALA A 18 29.98 -11.92 -9.34
N SER A 19 29.66 -13.19 -9.51
CA SER A 19 30.06 -14.26 -8.59
C SER A 19 31.58 -14.47 -8.64
N ALA A 20 32.28 -14.12 -7.56
CA ALA A 20 33.68 -14.46 -7.35
C ALA A 20 33.83 -15.11 -5.97
N CYS A 21 33.96 -16.44 -5.93
CA CYS A 21 34.52 -17.16 -4.79
C CYS A 21 35.41 -18.30 -5.29
N VAL A 22 36.71 -18.18 -4.99
CA VAL A 22 37.70 -19.24 -5.07
C VAL A 22 37.57 -20.10 -3.82
N GLY A 23 37.29 -21.39 -4.00
CA GLY A 23 37.72 -22.48 -3.13
C GLY A 23 36.91 -22.78 -1.86
N CYS A 24 36.05 -23.80 -1.91
CA CYS A 24 36.19 -25.01 -1.11
C CYS A 24 35.19 -26.09 -1.55
N THR A 25 35.65 -27.34 -1.59
CA THR A 25 34.96 -28.52 -2.07
C THR A 25 33.80 -28.93 -1.16
N GLY A 26 32.57 -28.83 -1.67
CA GLY A 26 31.36 -29.45 -1.14
C GLY A 26 30.45 -29.77 -2.32
N ASP A 27 30.33 -31.07 -2.62
CA ASP A 27 29.61 -31.63 -3.75
C ASP A 27 28.09 -31.46 -3.54
N GLY A 28 27.44 -30.65 -4.40
CA GLY A 28 25.99 -30.43 -4.38
C GLY A 28 25.50 -29.01 -4.71
N ASP A 29 26.08 -28.29 -5.68
CA ASP A 29 25.45 -27.08 -6.21
C ASP A 29 25.77 -26.83 -7.70
N ASP A 30 24.88 -27.31 -8.58
CA ASP A 30 24.91 -27.06 -10.03
C ASP A 30 24.32 -25.68 -10.40
N GLY A 31 24.13 -24.77 -9.43
CA GLY A 31 23.74 -23.36 -9.66
C GLY A 31 24.87 -22.47 -10.19
N GLY A 32 26.11 -22.97 -10.21
CA GLY A 32 27.30 -22.22 -10.66
C GLY A 32 27.33 -21.86 -12.16
N ASN A 33 26.37 -22.34 -12.95
CA ASN A 33 26.36 -22.16 -14.40
C ASN A 33 25.28 -21.17 -14.91
N ILE A 34 24.30 -20.83 -14.08
CA ILE A 34 23.28 -19.82 -14.38
C ILE A 34 23.69 -18.51 -13.71
N ASP A 35 23.73 -17.44 -14.48
CA ASP A 35 23.86 -16.07 -13.99
C ASP A 35 22.48 -15.40 -14.06
N ILE A 36 21.99 -14.91 -12.91
CA ILE A 36 20.69 -14.27 -12.82
C ILE A 36 20.87 -12.76 -12.92
N VAL A 37 20.11 -12.15 -13.83
CA VAL A 37 19.97 -10.70 -13.92
C VAL A 37 18.51 -10.38 -13.69
N LEU A 38 18.20 -9.87 -12.50
CA LEU A 38 16.89 -9.34 -12.15
C LEU A 38 16.88 -7.82 -12.33
N ARG A 39 15.95 -7.32 -13.13
CA ARG A 39 15.60 -5.91 -13.26
C ARG A 39 14.20 -5.70 -12.74
N MET A 40 13.99 -4.55 -12.10
CA MET A 40 12.71 -4.14 -11.56
C MET A 40 12.62 -2.62 -11.54
N ASP A 41 11.40 -2.10 -11.57
CA ASP A 41 11.11 -0.66 -11.50
C ASP A 41 11.01 -0.14 -10.06
N GLY A 42 10.82 -1.04 -9.08
CA GLY A 42 10.82 -0.73 -7.66
C GLY A 42 10.85 -1.98 -6.79
N THR A 43 10.96 -1.75 -5.47
CA THR A 43 10.74 -2.80 -4.45
C THR A 43 9.62 -2.41 -3.49
N ASN A 44 8.92 -1.32 -3.81
CA ASN A 44 7.83 -0.79 -3.04
C ASN A 44 6.71 -0.29 -3.95
N THR A 45 5.47 -0.53 -3.54
CA THR A 45 4.25 -0.07 -4.21
C THR A 45 3.16 0.17 -3.16
N THR A 46 1.99 0.65 -3.57
CA THR A 46 0.90 1.02 -2.66
C THR A 46 -0.42 0.53 -3.22
N THR A 47 -1.23 -0.09 -2.38
CA THR A 47 -2.65 -0.35 -2.68
C THR A 47 -3.47 0.90 -2.40
N VAL A 48 -4.48 1.19 -3.22
CA VAL A 48 -5.30 2.41 -3.12
C VAL A 48 -6.77 2.03 -3.07
N VAL A 49 -7.46 2.46 -2.02
CA VAL A 49 -8.92 2.35 -1.92
C VAL A 49 -9.52 3.74 -1.68
N GLU A 50 -10.52 4.11 -2.45
CA GLU A 50 -11.19 5.40 -2.31
C GLU A 50 -12.69 5.20 -2.13
N TYR A 51 -13.27 5.96 -1.22
CA TYR A 51 -14.69 5.94 -0.89
C TYR A 51 -15.35 7.29 -1.15
N ALA A 52 -16.54 7.26 -1.75
CA ALA A 52 -17.51 8.35 -1.69
C ALA A 52 -18.65 7.94 -0.75
N GLY A 53 -18.62 8.46 0.47
CA GLY A 53 -19.41 7.93 1.58
C GLY A 53 -19.09 6.46 1.86
N GLU A 54 -20.11 5.60 1.84
CA GLU A 54 -19.94 4.15 2.02
C GLU A 54 -19.64 3.40 0.70
N THR A 55 -19.59 4.11 -0.43
CA THR A 55 -19.40 3.49 -1.75
C THR A 55 -17.93 3.48 -2.13
N ILE A 56 -17.39 2.29 -2.42
CA ILE A 56 -16.06 2.14 -3.04
C ILE A 56 -16.13 2.68 -4.47
N ILE A 57 -15.28 3.66 -4.79
CA ILE A 57 -15.15 4.23 -6.14
C ILE A 57 -13.86 3.77 -6.84
N THR A 58 -12.83 3.45 -6.07
CA THR A 58 -11.53 2.93 -6.53
C THR A 58 -11.08 1.80 -5.60
N ASP A 59 -10.55 0.71 -6.16
CA ASP A 59 -9.89 -0.39 -5.44
C ASP A 59 -8.78 -0.93 -6.35
N GLU A 60 -7.58 -0.39 -6.16
CA GLU A 60 -6.41 -0.62 -6.99
C GLU A 60 -5.31 -1.35 -6.22
N ALA A 61 -4.83 -2.44 -6.81
CA ALA A 61 -3.66 -3.17 -6.35
C ALA A 61 -2.37 -2.39 -6.61
N GLY A 62 -1.34 -2.63 -5.81
CA GLY A 62 -0.01 -2.09 -6.09
C GLY A 62 0.70 -2.91 -7.16
N GLU A 63 1.07 -2.31 -8.28
CA GLU A 63 1.76 -3.01 -9.38
C GLU A 63 3.28 -2.80 -9.32
N LEU A 64 4.03 -3.85 -9.68
CA LEU A 64 5.47 -3.81 -9.93
C LEU A 64 5.83 -4.65 -11.16
N TRP A 65 6.90 -4.25 -11.85
CA TRP A 65 7.44 -4.98 -12.99
C TRP A 65 8.74 -5.67 -12.64
N PHE A 66 8.89 -6.92 -13.12
CA PHE A 66 10.06 -7.76 -12.92
C PHE A 66 10.54 -8.34 -14.26
N ASP A 67 11.86 -8.36 -14.45
CA ASP A 67 12.50 -8.84 -15.68
C ASP A 67 13.75 -9.67 -15.37
N LEU A 68 13.68 -10.96 -15.72
CA LEU A 68 14.77 -11.93 -15.68
C LEU A 68 15.38 -12.21 -17.05
N SER A 69 14.92 -11.58 -18.13
CA SER A 69 15.34 -11.86 -19.51
C SER A 69 16.82 -11.58 -19.78
N GLY A 70 17.49 -10.82 -18.90
CA GLY A 70 18.93 -10.63 -18.93
C GLY A 70 19.74 -11.82 -18.39
N SER A 71 19.09 -12.81 -17.78
CA SER A 71 19.74 -13.99 -17.20
C SER A 71 20.31 -14.90 -18.30
N SER A 72 21.38 -15.63 -17.97
CA SER A 72 22.07 -16.48 -18.94
C SER A 72 22.60 -17.76 -18.31
N SER A 73 22.86 -18.78 -19.13
CA SER A 73 23.56 -19.99 -18.72
C SER A 73 24.81 -20.16 -19.59
N LYS A 74 25.94 -20.52 -18.98
CA LYS A 74 27.25 -20.52 -19.65
C LYS A 74 27.38 -21.57 -20.77
N ASP A 75 26.58 -22.65 -20.70
CA ASP A 75 26.68 -23.79 -21.61
C ASP A 75 25.31 -24.41 -21.97
N ALA A 76 24.21 -23.67 -21.77
CA ALA A 76 22.84 -24.04 -22.14
C ALA A 76 22.00 -22.78 -22.42
N SER A 77 20.88 -22.92 -23.12
CA SER A 77 19.91 -21.83 -23.25
C SER A 77 18.97 -21.81 -22.04
N ILE A 78 18.45 -20.63 -21.68
CA ILE A 78 17.38 -20.53 -20.69
C ILE A 78 16.10 -21.11 -21.30
N GLU A 79 15.49 -22.08 -20.61
CA GLU A 79 14.28 -22.78 -21.01
C GLU A 79 13.03 -22.10 -20.43
N LYS A 80 13.09 -21.68 -19.15
CA LYS A 80 11.91 -21.21 -18.41
C LYS A 80 12.27 -20.23 -17.29
N PHE A 81 11.36 -19.29 -17.06
CA PHE A 81 11.31 -18.40 -15.90
C PHE A 81 10.11 -18.76 -15.03
N ILE A 82 10.29 -18.69 -13.72
CA ILE A 82 9.27 -19.02 -12.71
C ILE A 82 9.26 -17.86 -11.70
N PHE A 83 8.08 -17.28 -11.49
CA PHE A 83 7.87 -16.16 -10.59
C PHE A 83 6.88 -16.56 -9.49
N ASP A 84 7.40 -16.70 -8.27
CA ASP A 84 6.60 -16.79 -7.05
C ASP A 84 6.72 -15.43 -6.33
N PHE A 85 5.60 -14.72 -6.17
CA PHE A 85 5.60 -13.38 -5.58
C PHE A 85 5.50 -13.39 -4.05
N GLY A 86 5.20 -14.54 -3.44
CA GLY A 86 5.11 -14.67 -1.98
C GLY A 86 3.87 -14.04 -1.34
N ASP A 87 2.93 -13.51 -2.13
CA ASP A 87 1.67 -12.90 -1.69
C ASP A 87 0.47 -13.87 -1.70
N GLY A 88 0.74 -15.16 -1.94
CA GLY A 88 -0.27 -16.21 -2.03
C GLY A 88 -0.97 -16.29 -3.40
N THR A 89 -0.63 -15.43 -4.36
CA THR A 89 -1.09 -15.58 -5.75
C THR A 89 -0.44 -16.80 -6.43
N SER A 90 -1.00 -17.22 -7.57
CA SER A 90 -0.47 -18.37 -8.30
C SER A 90 0.88 -18.06 -8.94
N VAL A 91 1.82 -19.01 -8.84
CA VAL A 91 3.12 -18.94 -9.52
C VAL A 91 2.92 -18.74 -11.02
N VAL A 92 3.64 -17.77 -11.59
CA VAL A 92 3.66 -17.50 -13.03
C VAL A 92 4.90 -18.14 -13.64
N GLU A 93 4.74 -18.96 -14.68
CA GLU A 93 5.88 -19.58 -15.37
C GLU A 93 5.76 -19.54 -16.90
N GLY A 94 6.90 -19.47 -17.59
CA GLY A 94 6.93 -19.46 -19.05
C GLY A 94 8.29 -19.12 -19.64
N THR A 95 8.34 -18.89 -20.95
CA THR A 95 9.57 -18.50 -21.67
C THR A 95 9.77 -16.98 -21.72
N ASN A 96 8.76 -16.19 -21.32
CA ASN A 96 8.88 -14.74 -21.21
C ASN A 96 9.49 -14.40 -19.86
N GLY A 97 10.66 -13.75 -19.87
CA GLY A 97 11.33 -13.30 -18.65
C GLY A 97 10.76 -12.02 -18.04
N ASN A 98 9.72 -11.42 -18.64
CA ASN A 98 9.10 -10.19 -18.15
C ASN A 98 7.72 -10.47 -17.57
N VAL A 99 7.42 -9.91 -16.40
CA VAL A 99 6.11 -10.01 -15.75
C VAL A 99 5.78 -8.70 -15.02
N THR A 100 4.51 -8.28 -15.10
CA THR A 100 3.94 -7.28 -14.19
C THR A 100 3.03 -8.01 -13.22
N HIS A 101 3.19 -7.71 -11.94
CA HIS A 101 2.41 -8.33 -10.87
C HIS A 101 1.67 -7.29 -10.06
N ALA A 102 0.40 -7.58 -9.77
CA ALA A 102 -0.47 -6.74 -8.97
C ALA A 102 -0.63 -7.35 -7.58
N PHE A 103 -0.03 -6.71 -6.58
CA PHE A 103 -0.16 -7.07 -5.18
C PHE A 103 -1.48 -6.49 -4.64
N GLY A 104 -2.48 -7.36 -4.48
CA GLY A 104 -3.82 -6.96 -4.02
C GLY A 104 -3.93 -6.72 -2.52
N THR A 105 -2.88 -7.02 -1.74
CA THR A 105 -2.85 -6.78 -0.30
C THR A 105 -1.57 -6.07 0.08
N GLN A 106 -1.67 -5.17 1.05
CA GLN A 106 -0.52 -4.55 1.71
C GLN A 106 0.33 -5.61 2.42
N GLY A 107 1.61 -5.32 2.71
CA GLY A 107 2.51 -6.23 3.41
C GLY A 107 3.97 -6.17 3.00
N ILE A 108 4.80 -6.98 3.65
CA ILE A 108 6.13 -7.31 3.14
C ILE A 108 6.10 -8.74 2.59
N PHE A 109 6.31 -8.88 1.28
CA PHE A 109 6.36 -10.16 0.59
C PHE A 109 7.80 -10.55 0.26
N THR A 110 8.10 -11.83 0.34
CA THR A 110 9.38 -12.38 -0.13
C THR A 110 9.12 -13.12 -1.43
N ALA A 111 9.41 -12.46 -2.54
CA ALA A 111 9.29 -13.05 -3.86
C ALA A 111 10.51 -13.91 -4.16
N ASN A 112 10.30 -15.13 -4.67
CA ASN A 112 11.32 -16.09 -5.04
C ASN A 112 11.22 -16.39 -6.53
N PHE A 113 12.18 -15.92 -7.31
CA PHE A 113 12.16 -16.11 -8.75
C PHE A 113 13.24 -17.08 -9.21
N THR A 114 12.88 -17.96 -10.12
CA THR A 114 13.76 -19.04 -10.57
C THR A 114 13.94 -19.01 -12.08
N VAL A 115 15.18 -19.20 -12.51
CA VAL A 115 15.57 -19.41 -13.91
C VAL A 115 15.95 -20.87 -14.10
N LYS A 116 15.38 -21.52 -15.12
CA LYS A 116 15.67 -22.91 -15.50
C LYS A 116 16.27 -22.96 -16.91
N ASP A 117 17.34 -23.72 -17.09
CA ASP A 117 17.94 -23.96 -18.42
C ASP A 117 17.58 -25.32 -19.02
N GLU A 118 17.92 -25.53 -20.29
CA GLU A 118 17.61 -26.76 -21.05
C GLU A 118 18.28 -28.03 -20.46
N LYS A 119 19.31 -27.88 -19.63
CA LYS A 119 19.92 -29.00 -18.88
C LYS A 119 19.22 -29.26 -17.56
N SER A 120 18.05 -28.65 -17.34
CA SER A 120 17.25 -28.73 -16.12
C SER A 120 17.94 -28.23 -14.86
N ARG A 121 18.97 -27.39 -15.00
CA ARG A 121 19.53 -26.67 -13.85
C ARG A 121 18.64 -25.49 -13.52
N MET A 122 18.55 -25.18 -12.24
CA MET A 122 17.73 -24.09 -11.72
C MET A 122 18.58 -23.22 -10.80
N LYS A 123 18.33 -21.92 -10.83
CA LYS A 123 18.89 -20.98 -9.87
C LYS A 123 17.83 -19.98 -9.48
N SER A 124 17.79 -19.61 -8.22
CA SER A 124 16.81 -18.68 -7.68
C SER A 124 17.44 -17.37 -7.18
N VAL A 125 16.61 -16.34 -7.12
CA VAL A 125 16.91 -15.08 -6.45
C VAL A 125 15.69 -14.67 -5.62
N GLN A 126 15.93 -14.19 -4.41
CA GLN A 126 14.88 -13.64 -3.56
C GLN A 126 14.94 -12.11 -3.54
N VAL A 127 13.76 -11.48 -3.59
CA VAL A 127 13.58 -10.04 -3.40
C VAL A 127 12.42 -9.78 -2.45
N ARG A 128 12.63 -8.86 -1.50
CA ARG A 128 11.54 -8.38 -0.65
C ARG A 128 10.80 -7.26 -1.37
N VAL A 129 9.48 -7.31 -1.32
CA VAL A 129 8.57 -6.29 -1.84
C VAL A 129 7.79 -5.70 -0.68
N ARG A 130 7.78 -4.37 -0.58
CA ARG A 130 6.94 -3.63 0.36
C ARG A 130 5.69 -3.12 -0.32
N VAL A 131 4.52 -3.42 0.23
CA VAL A 131 3.25 -2.91 -0.26
C VAL A 131 2.61 -2.12 0.87
N ASP A 132 2.59 -0.81 0.72
CA ASP A 132 1.91 0.10 1.65
C ASP A 132 0.40 0.15 1.30
N HIS A 133 -0.41 0.78 2.14
CA HIS A 133 -1.84 0.97 1.88
C HIS A 133 -2.23 2.43 2.03
N HIS A 134 -2.98 2.93 1.06
CA HIS A 134 -3.63 4.22 1.08
C HIS A 134 -5.13 4.00 1.01
N THR A 135 -5.87 4.58 1.95
CA THR A 135 -7.33 4.64 1.89
C THR A 135 -7.80 6.07 2.09
N SER A 136 -8.82 6.49 1.35
CA SER A 136 -9.43 7.82 1.52
C SER A 136 -10.94 7.75 1.45
N ARG A 137 -11.61 8.66 2.15
CA ARG A 137 -13.07 8.78 2.16
C ARG A 137 -13.47 10.24 2.07
N THR A 138 -14.42 10.52 1.17
CA THR A 138 -15.06 11.83 1.05
C THR A 138 -16.56 11.70 1.27
N ASP A 139 -17.09 12.49 2.19
CA ASP A 139 -18.51 12.64 2.45
C ASP A 139 -18.93 14.09 2.20
N THR A 140 -19.98 14.31 1.42
CA THR A 140 -20.48 15.66 1.11
C THR A 140 -21.95 15.76 1.46
N GLY A 141 -22.36 16.89 2.03
CA GLY A 141 -23.76 17.16 2.36
C GLY A 141 -24.36 16.21 3.39
N VAL A 142 -23.53 15.68 4.31
CA VAL A 142 -24.00 14.85 5.42
C VAL A 142 -24.63 15.74 6.45
N VAL A 143 -25.85 15.44 6.89
CA VAL A 143 -26.49 16.12 8.01
C VAL A 143 -26.33 15.26 9.26
N GLY A 144 -25.65 15.78 10.28
CA GLY A 144 -25.31 15.05 11.51
C GLY A 144 -24.05 14.18 11.36
N ASP A 145 -24.03 13.04 12.05
CA ASP A 145 -22.84 12.17 12.12
C ASP A 145 -22.45 11.54 10.75
N PRO A 146 -21.22 11.78 10.27
CA PRO A 146 -20.67 11.15 9.05
C PRO A 146 -20.54 9.62 9.10
N GLY A 147 -20.64 9.02 10.29
CA GLY A 147 -20.49 7.59 10.48
C GLY A 147 -19.02 7.15 10.58
N VAL A 148 -18.74 5.92 10.14
CA VAL A 148 -17.46 5.24 10.43
C VAL A 148 -16.61 5.06 9.18
N PHE A 149 -15.39 5.58 9.18
CA PHE A 149 -14.39 5.32 8.15
C PHE A 149 -13.54 4.09 8.54
N GLY A 150 -13.69 3.01 7.79
CA GLY A 150 -12.93 1.77 7.96
C GLY A 150 -11.55 1.85 7.32
N ILE A 151 -10.53 1.44 8.06
CA ILE A 151 -9.13 1.50 7.65
C ILE A 151 -8.53 0.12 7.85
N MET A 152 -8.09 -0.54 6.77
CA MET A 152 -7.37 -1.80 6.88
C MET A 152 -5.93 -1.54 7.34
N VAL A 153 -5.61 -1.90 8.58
CA VAL A 153 -4.30 -1.74 9.21
C VAL A 153 -3.64 -3.11 9.37
N GLY A 154 -3.12 -3.64 8.27
CA GLY A 154 -2.49 -4.96 8.23
C GLY A 154 -3.45 -6.12 8.49
N ASN A 155 -2.88 -7.29 8.77
CA ASN A 155 -3.57 -8.53 9.12
C ASN A 155 -2.70 -9.30 10.13
N GLU A 156 -3.32 -9.90 11.14
CA GLU A 156 -2.63 -10.69 12.18
C GLU A 156 -1.83 -11.88 11.62
N SER A 157 -2.18 -12.37 10.42
CA SER A 157 -1.47 -13.46 9.74
C SER A 157 -0.17 -13.02 9.06
N MET A 158 0.15 -11.72 9.07
CA MET A 158 1.31 -11.17 8.37
C MET A 158 2.57 -11.29 9.22
N GLU A 159 3.70 -11.58 8.56
CA GLU A 159 4.98 -11.74 9.23
C GLU A 159 5.53 -10.43 9.82
N VAL A 160 5.20 -9.29 9.19
CA VAL A 160 5.70 -7.98 9.56
C VAL A 160 4.52 -7.03 9.75
N ALA A 161 4.39 -6.42 10.92
CA ALA A 161 3.37 -5.40 11.19
C ALA A 161 3.73 -4.06 10.52
N PRO A 162 2.73 -3.21 10.20
CA PRO A 162 2.96 -1.83 9.79
C PRO A 162 3.75 -1.04 10.84
N ALA A 163 4.64 -0.15 10.38
CA ALA A 163 5.42 0.71 11.25
C ALA A 163 4.67 1.97 11.64
N ILE A 164 3.85 2.50 10.73
CA ILE A 164 3.19 3.79 10.90
C ILE A 164 1.77 3.71 10.32
N LEU A 165 0.82 4.26 11.06
CA LEU A 165 -0.50 4.66 10.58
C LEU A 165 -0.58 6.18 10.70
N ASP A 166 -0.71 6.84 9.55
CA ASP A 166 -0.89 8.28 9.43
C ASP A 166 -2.32 8.57 8.97
N ILE A 167 -3.09 9.30 9.78
CA ILE A 167 -4.45 9.71 9.43
C ILE A 167 -4.50 11.23 9.38
N GLU A 168 -5.05 11.77 8.28
CA GLU A 168 -5.46 13.15 8.18
C GLU A 168 -6.97 13.19 7.98
N SER A 169 -7.70 13.97 8.79
CA SER A 169 -9.14 14.12 8.64
C SER A 169 -9.54 15.58 8.76
N GLN A 170 -10.20 16.09 7.73
CA GLN A 170 -10.80 17.41 7.68
C GLN A 170 -12.32 17.30 7.80
N VAL A 171 -12.90 18.12 8.68
CA VAL A 171 -14.34 18.37 8.72
C VAL A 171 -14.60 19.84 8.43
N SER A 172 -15.52 20.11 7.52
CA SER A 172 -15.98 21.45 7.14
C SER A 172 -17.44 21.62 7.52
N ASN A 173 -17.74 22.67 8.30
CA ASN A 173 -19.10 23.06 8.63
C ASN A 173 -19.69 23.83 7.45
N VAL A 174 -20.61 23.21 6.70
CA VAL A 174 -21.14 23.79 5.47
C VAL A 174 -22.10 24.92 5.82
N GLN A 175 -21.79 26.12 5.34
CA GLN A 175 -22.66 27.26 5.56
C GLN A 175 -23.99 27.08 4.83
N THR A 176 -25.09 26.93 5.58
CA THR A 176 -26.44 26.96 5.00
C THR A 176 -26.75 28.33 4.41
N ALA A 177 -26.97 28.40 3.09
CA ALA A 177 -27.52 29.59 2.45
C ALA A 177 -28.99 29.77 2.86
N GLY A 178 -29.27 30.67 3.80
CA GLY A 178 -30.62 30.91 4.31
C GLY A 178 -31.62 31.42 3.25
N GLY A 179 -32.74 30.69 3.10
CA GLY A 179 -34.08 31.19 2.74
C GLY A 179 -34.29 31.95 1.41
N ILE A 180 -35.57 32.12 1.03
CA ILE A 180 -36.04 32.72 -0.25
C ILE A 180 -35.68 34.20 -0.49
N ASP A 181 -34.78 34.81 0.32
CA ASP A 181 -34.38 36.22 0.24
C ASP A 181 -32.87 36.46 0.41
N GLN A 182 -32.01 35.43 0.34
CA GLN A 182 -30.54 35.55 0.49
C GLN A 182 -30.08 36.27 1.77
N ILE A 183 -30.89 36.25 2.84
CA ILE A 183 -30.44 36.67 4.16
C ILE A 183 -29.91 35.40 4.84
N PRO A 184 -28.59 35.15 4.85
CA PRO A 184 -28.04 34.00 5.57
C PRO A 184 -28.44 34.16 7.03
N THR A 185 -29.18 33.17 7.54
CA THR A 185 -29.18 32.96 8.98
C THR A 185 -27.82 32.33 9.23
N PRO A 186 -26.92 32.93 10.03
CA PRO A 186 -25.62 32.31 10.29
C PRO A 186 -25.86 30.89 10.79
N GLY A 187 -25.17 29.91 10.19
CA GLY A 187 -25.14 28.56 10.75
C GLY A 187 -24.58 28.62 12.17
N GLN A 188 -24.83 27.59 12.97
CA GLN A 188 -24.20 27.50 14.28
C GLN A 188 -22.80 26.89 14.16
N ALA A 189 -21.93 27.19 15.10
CA ALA A 189 -20.72 26.40 15.30
C ALA A 189 -21.09 24.96 15.72
N ILE A 190 -20.30 24.00 15.28
CA ILE A 190 -20.40 22.57 15.62
C ILE A 190 -19.24 22.13 16.49
N ASP A 191 -19.49 21.26 17.45
CA ASP A 191 -18.49 20.48 18.15
C ASP A 191 -18.29 19.15 17.42
N VAL A 192 -17.04 18.84 17.10
CA VAL A 192 -16.66 17.64 16.36
C VAL A 192 -15.69 16.80 17.20
N ILE A 193 -15.94 15.49 17.26
CA ILE A 193 -15.06 14.53 17.92
C ILE A 193 -14.64 13.46 16.91
N TRP A 194 -13.34 13.21 16.82
CA TRP A 194 -12.75 12.10 16.07
C TRP A 194 -12.29 11.06 17.07
N THR A 195 -12.79 9.83 16.97
CA THR A 195 -12.37 8.72 17.83
C THR A 195 -11.84 7.57 16.96
N LEU A 196 -10.58 7.20 17.19
CA LEU A 196 -9.94 6.07 16.50
C LEU A 196 -10.02 4.83 17.39
N TYR A 197 -10.58 3.75 16.85
CA TYR A 197 -10.65 2.44 17.47
C TYR A 197 -9.79 1.44 16.69
N ASP A 198 -9.15 0.52 17.41
CA ASP A 198 -8.48 -0.63 16.81
C ASP A 198 -9.46 -1.75 16.41
N ASN A 199 -8.92 -2.85 15.91
CA ASN A 199 -9.69 -4.00 15.43
C ASN A 199 -10.48 -4.70 16.55
N ASP A 200 -10.06 -4.59 17.81
CA ASP A 200 -10.78 -5.14 18.97
C ASP A 200 -11.87 -4.18 19.48
N GLY A 201 -11.98 -2.99 18.87
CA GLY A 201 -12.93 -1.96 19.27
C GLY A 201 -12.47 -1.14 20.48
N GLU A 202 -11.19 -1.22 20.84
CA GLU A 202 -10.65 -0.37 21.90
C GLU A 202 -10.23 1.00 21.33
N GLN A 203 -10.58 2.08 22.04
CA GLN A 203 -10.17 3.42 21.67
C GLN A 203 -8.64 3.56 21.78
N ARG A 204 -8.00 4.04 20.72
CA ARG A 204 -6.56 4.31 20.64
C ARG A 204 -6.25 5.79 20.73
N GLU A 205 -7.03 6.62 20.06
CA GLU A 205 -6.83 8.06 20.05
C GLU A 205 -8.17 8.79 19.95
N GLN A 206 -8.23 10.02 20.47
CA GLN A 206 -9.38 10.90 20.29
C GLN A 206 -8.94 12.36 20.17
N ARG A 207 -9.59 13.10 19.29
CA ARG A 207 -9.41 14.53 19.06
C ARG A 207 -10.78 15.21 19.08
N GLN A 208 -10.81 16.49 19.41
CA GLN A 208 -12.04 17.28 19.41
C GLN A 208 -11.76 18.73 19.03
N ALA A 209 -12.72 19.39 18.39
CA ALA A 209 -12.65 20.80 18.03
C ALA A 209 -14.04 21.42 17.91
N THR A 210 -14.14 22.72 18.12
CA THR A 210 -15.33 23.52 17.75
C THR A 210 -15.04 24.21 16.43
N ILE A 211 -15.91 24.05 15.43
CA ILE A 211 -15.76 24.57 14.07
C ILE A 211 -16.86 25.61 13.82
N GLY A 212 -16.47 26.86 13.51
CA GLY A 212 -17.42 27.92 13.19
C GLY A 212 -18.20 27.69 11.89
N ASP A 213 -19.28 28.45 11.69
CA ASP A 213 -20.06 28.43 10.44
C ASP A 213 -19.19 28.78 9.23
N GLY A 214 -19.18 27.90 8.22
CA GLY A 214 -18.36 28.05 7.02
C GLY A 214 -16.85 27.85 7.24
N GLU A 215 -16.42 27.40 8.44
CA GLU A 215 -15.03 27.07 8.73
C GLU A 215 -14.75 25.57 8.59
N SER A 216 -13.47 25.20 8.62
CA SER A 216 -13.03 23.81 8.62
C SER A 216 -11.89 23.59 9.60
N MET A 217 -11.74 22.34 10.04
CA MET A 217 -10.65 21.90 10.91
C MET A 217 -10.06 20.60 10.38
N THR A 218 -8.73 20.54 10.34
CA THR A 218 -7.98 19.31 10.02
C THR A 218 -7.26 18.82 11.27
N ILE A 219 -7.37 17.52 11.54
CA ILE A 219 -6.60 16.81 12.57
C ILE A 219 -5.67 15.80 11.92
N GLU A 220 -4.54 15.56 12.58
CA GLU A 220 -3.58 14.52 12.23
C GLU A 220 -3.47 13.53 13.40
N MET A 221 -3.45 12.23 13.10
CA MET A 221 -3.11 11.17 14.04
C MET A 221 -1.96 10.35 13.48
N ASN A 222 -0.92 10.11 14.30
CA ASN A 222 0.25 9.32 13.93
C ASN A 222 0.50 8.29 15.03
N LEU A 223 0.33 7.02 14.69
CA LEU A 223 0.46 5.90 15.62
C LEU A 223 1.40 4.83 15.04
N CYS A 224 1.99 4.01 15.92
CA CYS A 224 2.55 2.72 15.51
C CYS A 224 1.48 1.64 15.71
N PRO A 225 0.96 1.00 14.65
CA PRO A 225 0.04 -0.13 14.79
C PRO A 225 0.71 -1.39 15.35
N CYS A 226 2.04 -1.41 15.35
CA CYS A 226 2.86 -2.54 15.76
C CYS A 226 2.60 -3.08 17.18
N ASP A 227 2.02 -2.25 18.06
CA ASP A 227 1.73 -2.58 19.45
C ASP A 227 0.25 -2.97 19.68
N TYR A 228 -0.57 -3.02 18.64
CA TYR A 228 -2.02 -3.15 18.72
C TYR A 228 -2.57 -4.24 17.79
N PRO A 229 -3.80 -4.74 18.05
CA PRO A 229 -4.48 -5.68 17.17
C PRO A 229 -4.60 -5.15 15.73
N LEU A 230 -4.03 -5.89 14.79
CA LEU A 230 -4.09 -5.58 13.36
C LEU A 230 -5.43 -6.02 12.78
N GLY A 231 -5.88 -5.35 11.72
CA GLY A 231 -7.16 -5.63 11.07
C GLY A 231 -7.87 -4.35 10.66
N GLU A 232 -9.20 -4.34 10.75
CA GLU A 232 -10.01 -3.19 10.34
C GLU A 232 -10.20 -2.21 11.49
N TRP A 233 -9.42 -1.13 11.47
CA TRP A 233 -9.56 -0.01 12.42
C TRP A 233 -10.66 0.94 11.97
N LYS A 234 -11.17 1.74 12.89
CA LYS A 234 -12.32 2.60 12.67
C LYS A 234 -12.06 4.02 13.14
N LEU A 235 -12.18 4.98 12.24
CA LEU A 235 -12.29 6.40 12.59
C LEU A 235 -13.78 6.78 12.62
N GLU A 236 -14.29 7.02 13.82
CA GLU A 236 -15.66 7.51 14.05
C GLU A 236 -15.62 9.03 14.23
N ILE A 237 -16.51 9.73 13.52
CA ILE A 237 -16.66 11.18 13.61
C ILE A 237 -18.07 11.48 14.11
N SER A 238 -18.18 12.21 15.21
CA SER A 238 -19.45 12.70 15.74
C SER A 238 -19.53 14.23 15.66
N VAL A 239 -20.72 14.76 15.37
CA VAL A 239 -21.00 16.19 15.20
C VAL A 239 -22.18 16.60 16.08
N ASP A 240 -22.05 17.68 16.85
CA ASP A 240 -23.13 18.24 17.67
C ASP A 240 -23.12 19.78 17.62
N PRO A 241 -24.23 20.47 17.32
CA PRO A 241 -25.51 19.92 16.86
C PRO A 241 -25.43 19.37 15.44
N ASP A 242 -26.47 18.63 15.04
CA ASP A 242 -26.64 18.17 13.66
C ASP A 242 -26.70 19.37 12.70
N GLU A 243 -25.65 19.54 11.91
CA GLU A 243 -25.55 20.49 10.79
C GLU A 243 -25.03 19.76 9.55
N GLU A 244 -25.12 20.42 8.39
CA GLU A 244 -24.54 19.88 7.16
C GLU A 244 -23.00 20.00 7.19
N VAL A 245 -22.30 18.89 7.00
CA VAL A 245 -20.85 18.83 6.98
C VAL A 245 -20.31 18.17 5.71
N THR A 246 -19.08 18.53 5.38
CA THR A 246 -18.24 17.80 4.42
C THR A 246 -17.04 17.21 5.16
N VAL A 247 -16.74 15.94 4.91
CA VAL A 247 -15.61 15.24 5.52
C VAL A 247 -14.68 14.72 4.44
N GLU A 248 -13.38 14.95 4.64
CA GLU A 248 -12.31 14.36 3.84
C GLU A 248 -11.33 13.70 4.79
N SER A 249 -11.25 12.37 4.74
CA SER A 249 -10.32 11.58 5.56
C SER A 249 -9.37 10.80 4.66
N THR A 250 -8.10 10.76 5.02
CA THR A 250 -7.09 9.90 4.40
C THR A 250 -6.37 9.11 5.49
N ALA A 251 -6.00 7.87 5.18
CA ALA A 251 -5.16 7.05 6.03
C ALA A 251 -4.07 6.35 5.20
N ASN A 252 -2.83 6.46 5.66
CA ASN A 252 -1.68 5.79 5.07
C ASN A 252 -1.11 4.78 6.08
N VAL A 253 -1.08 3.51 5.68
CA VAL A 253 -0.47 2.42 6.46
C VAL A 253 0.86 2.06 5.80
N ASN A 254 1.95 2.41 6.47
CA ASN A 254 3.30 2.27 5.95
C ASN A 254 4.05 1.16 6.66
N TYR A 255 4.60 0.23 5.89
CA TYR A 255 5.43 -0.85 6.42
C TYR A 255 6.87 -0.38 6.62
N PRO A 256 7.64 -1.05 7.52
CA PRO A 256 9.05 -0.77 7.69
C PRO A 256 9.78 -0.76 6.34
N SER A 257 10.69 0.21 6.15
CA SER A 257 11.57 0.21 4.99
C SER A 257 12.35 -1.11 4.93
N ILE A 258 12.31 -1.75 3.76
CA ILE A 258 13.16 -2.89 3.47
C ILE A 258 14.53 -2.37 3.03
N ASP A 259 15.59 -2.85 3.67
CA ASP A 259 16.93 -2.68 3.16
C ASP A 259 16.97 -3.51 1.86
N GLY A 260 17.17 -2.89 0.70
CA GLY A 260 16.99 -3.47 -0.65
C GLY A 260 18.01 -4.57 -1.02
N ARG A 261 18.32 -5.43 -0.06
CA ARG A 261 19.38 -6.42 -0.09
C ARG A 261 18.82 -7.72 -0.66
N LEU A 262 19.27 -8.07 -1.87
CA LEU A 262 19.05 -9.40 -2.42
C LEU A 262 19.69 -10.43 -1.49
N VAL A 263 18.93 -11.45 -1.11
CA VAL A 263 19.43 -12.61 -0.37
C VAL A 263 19.61 -13.71 -1.40
N SER A 264 20.86 -14.11 -1.64
CA SER A 264 21.17 -15.35 -2.36
C SER A 264 21.22 -16.49 -1.34
N ASP A 265 20.43 -17.53 -1.54
CA ASP A 265 20.64 -18.82 -0.90
C ASP A 265 21.92 -19.51 -1.43
#